data_AF-A0A534UNR0-F1
#
_entry.id   AF-A0A534UNR0-F1
#
_cell.length_a   1.000
_cell.length_b   1.000
_cell.length_c   1.000
_cell.angle_alpha   90.00
_cell.angle_beta   90.00
_cell.angle_gamma   90.00
#
_symmetry.space_group_name_H-M   'P 1'
#
loop_
_entity.id
_entity.type
_entity.pdbx_description
1 polymer ?
#
loop_
_entity_poly.entity_id
_entity_poly.type
_entity_poly.pdbx_seq_one_letter_code
_entity_poly.pdbx_strand_id
1 'polypeptide(L)'
;MSEKEILEPKVSSVTHVPEARERTPYLAAFGVLVALTLVEIGVVRSGGIAHRAAVVALIAIAMAKAALIALFYMHLRYETRILKLTVLGPLVAPAVYGLLLMLDSAARHMP
;
A
#
# COMPACT_ATOMS: atom_id res chain seq x y z
N MET A 1 -49.30 17.95 34.32
CA MET A 1 -49.02 16.49 34.30
C MET A 1 -49.47 16.01 32.91
N SER A 2 -48.61 15.91 31.92
CA SER A 2 -47.53 14.92 31.88
C SER A 2 -46.38 15.38 30.96
N GLU A 3 -45.31 15.90 31.55
CA GLU A 3 -44.00 16.13 30.90
C GLU A 3 -43.20 14.83 30.71
N LYS A 4 -43.86 13.67 30.78
CA LYS A 4 -43.20 12.36 30.74
C LYS A 4 -43.08 11.76 29.32
N GLU A 5 -43.55 12.47 28.30
CA GLU A 5 -43.57 11.96 26.91
C GLU A 5 -42.53 12.63 25.99
N ILE A 6 -41.72 13.56 26.49
CA ILE A 6 -40.70 14.29 25.70
C ILE A 6 -39.27 13.78 25.99
N LEU A 7 -39.10 12.87 26.95
CA LEU A 7 -37.80 12.38 27.43
C LEU A 7 -37.56 10.89 27.19
N GLU A 8 -38.22 10.30 26.21
CA GLU A 8 -37.66 9.11 25.58
C GLU A 8 -36.90 9.58 24.34
N PRO A 9 -35.57 9.84 24.44
CA PRO A 9 -34.77 9.74 23.24
C PRO A 9 -35.01 8.32 22.75
N LYS A 10 -35.72 8.21 21.63
CA LYS A 10 -35.77 7.00 20.82
C LYS A 10 -34.32 6.78 20.38
N VAL A 11 -33.53 6.17 21.26
CA VAL A 11 -32.29 5.46 21.00
C VAL A 11 -32.72 4.34 20.08
N SER A 12 -33.02 4.75 18.85
CA SER A 12 -33.27 3.90 17.72
C SER A 12 -31.99 3.10 17.65
N SER A 13 -32.12 1.84 18.04
CA SER A 13 -31.16 0.78 17.83
C SER A 13 -30.21 1.21 16.72
N VAL A 14 -28.98 1.57 17.08
CA VAL A 14 -27.89 1.52 16.14
C VAL A 14 -27.81 0.04 15.79
N THR A 15 -28.62 -0.36 14.82
CA THR A 15 -28.50 -1.63 14.15
C THR A 15 -27.05 -1.64 13.72
N HIS A 16 -26.23 -2.47 14.35
CA HIS A 16 -24.89 -2.75 13.87
C HIS A 16 -25.08 -3.38 12.49
N VAL A 17 -25.18 -2.52 11.48
CA VAL A 17 -25.03 -2.90 10.10
C VAL A 17 -23.64 -3.51 10.04
N PRO A 18 -23.46 -4.75 9.59
CA PRO A 18 -22.15 -5.39 9.61
C PRO A 18 -21.17 -4.51 8.80
N GLU A 19 -20.27 -3.80 9.48
CA GLU A 19 -19.19 -2.97 8.91
C GLU A 19 -18.28 -3.75 7.94
N ALA A 20 -18.44 -5.08 7.89
CA ALA A 20 -17.71 -5.98 7.02
C ALA A 20 -17.74 -5.57 5.53
N ARG A 21 -18.80 -4.91 5.04
CA ARG A 21 -18.95 -4.63 3.61
C ARG A 21 -17.95 -3.57 3.09
N GLU A 22 -17.65 -2.53 3.88
CA GLU A 22 -16.71 -1.46 3.48
C GLU A 22 -15.23 -1.85 3.62
N ARG A 23 -14.92 -2.80 4.51
CA ARG A 23 -13.54 -3.29 4.74
C ARG A 23 -13.07 -4.30 3.68
N THR A 24 -14.00 -4.96 2.99
CA THR A 24 -13.74 -6.02 2.00
C THR A 24 -12.66 -5.70 0.96
N PRO A 25 -12.66 -4.51 0.29
CA PRO A 25 -11.65 -4.23 -0.73
C PRO A 25 -10.22 -4.09 -0.16
N TYR A 26 -10.06 -3.59 1.08
CA TYR A 26 -8.75 -3.49 1.73
C TYR A 26 -8.19 -4.85 2.11
N LEU A 27 -9.04 -5.75 2.61
CA LEU A 27 -8.64 -7.12 2.93
C LEU A 27 -8.28 -7.92 1.68
N ALA A 28 -8.97 -7.67 0.56
CA ALA A 28 -8.61 -8.26 -0.73
C ALA A 28 -7.23 -7.76 -1.21
N ALA A 29 -6.99 -6.44 -1.19
CA ALA A 29 -5.70 -5.86 -1.54
C ALA A 29 -4.57 -6.36 -0.61
N PHE A 30 -4.87 -6.54 0.68
CA PHE A 30 -3.95 -7.12 1.66
C PHE A 30 -3.55 -8.54 1.26
N GLY A 31 -4.53 -9.40 0.94
CA GLY A 31 -4.29 -10.76 0.49
C GLY A 31 -3.39 -10.82 -0.76
N VAL A 32 -3.61 -9.90 -1.70
CA VAL A 32 -2.76 -9.80 -2.90
C VAL A 32 -1.33 -9.36 -2.54
N LEU A 33 -1.15 -8.39 -1.64
CA LEU A 33 0.18 -7.97 -1.16
C LEU A 33 0.93 -9.11 -0.46
N VAL A 34 0.23 -9.89 0.36
CA VAL A 34 0.80 -11.08 1.02
C VAL A 34 1.22 -12.11 -0.03
N ALA A 35 0.36 -12.42 -0.99
CA ALA A 35 0.67 -13.34 -2.08
C ALA A 35 1.90 -12.88 -2.89
N LEU A 36 1.97 -11.60 -3.26
CA LEU A 36 3.15 -11.04 -3.94
C LEU A 36 4.42 -11.19 -3.11
N THR A 37 4.34 -11.08 -1.80
CA THR A 37 5.49 -11.25 -0.90
C THR A 37 5.93 -12.71 -0.81
N LEU A 38 4.99 -13.65 -0.78
CA LEU A 38 5.32 -15.09 -0.85
C LEU A 38 6.00 -15.44 -2.17
N VAL A 39 5.52 -14.88 -3.30
CA VAL A 39 6.16 -15.04 -4.61
C VAL A 39 7.57 -14.47 -4.59
N GLU A 40 7.77 -13.28 -4.00
CA GLU A 40 9.09 -12.65 -3.86
C GLU A 40 10.08 -13.57 -3.13
N ILE A 41 9.66 -14.13 -1.98
CA ILE A 41 10.46 -15.10 -1.21
C ILE A 41 10.78 -16.32 -2.06
N GLY A 42 9.82 -16.83 -2.83
CA GLY A 42 10.01 -17.96 -3.75
C GLY A 42 11.05 -17.64 -4.83
N VAL A 43 10.96 -16.47 -5.45
CA VAL A 43 11.93 -16.01 -6.47
C VAL A 43 13.34 -15.96 -5.89
N VAL A 44 13.50 -15.35 -4.70
CA VAL A 44 14.82 -15.24 -4.04
C VAL A 44 15.36 -16.59 -3.59
N ARG A 45 14.51 -17.48 -3.07
CA ARG A 45 14.94 -18.77 -2.49
C ARG A 45 15.12 -19.87 -3.54
N SER A 46 14.44 -19.80 -4.67
CA SER A 46 14.44 -20.86 -5.69
C SER A 46 15.82 -21.18 -6.27
N GLY A 47 16.76 -20.23 -6.26
CA GLY A 47 18.16 -20.40 -6.69
C GLY A 47 18.37 -20.76 -8.18
N GLY A 48 17.33 -21.20 -8.88
CA GLY A 48 17.38 -21.67 -10.26
C GLY A 48 17.11 -20.60 -11.32
N ILE A 49 16.83 -19.36 -10.92
CA ILE A 49 16.56 -18.25 -11.84
C ILE A 49 17.86 -17.50 -12.13
N ALA A 50 18.12 -17.19 -13.39
CA ALA A 50 19.24 -16.34 -13.79
C ALA A 50 19.19 -15.00 -13.04
N HIS A 51 20.32 -14.58 -12.44
CA HIS A 51 20.37 -13.42 -11.54
C HIS A 51 19.71 -12.16 -12.11
N ARG A 52 19.94 -11.86 -13.40
CA ARG A 52 19.32 -10.72 -14.09
C ARG A 52 17.80 -10.83 -14.17
N ALA A 53 17.28 -12.02 -14.44
CA ALA A 53 15.83 -12.27 -14.49
C ALA A 53 15.21 -12.14 -13.09
N ALA A 54 15.90 -12.61 -12.05
CA ALA A 54 15.46 -12.42 -10.67
C ALA A 54 15.40 -10.94 -10.30
N VAL A 55 16.43 -10.14 -10.62
CA VAL A 55 16.44 -8.69 -10.38
C VAL A 55 15.25 -7.99 -11.05
N VAL A 56 15.01 -8.27 -12.34
CA VAL A 56 13.87 -7.68 -13.06
C VAL A 56 12.53 -8.08 -12.44
N ALA A 57 12.38 -9.35 -12.06
CA ALA A 57 11.15 -9.84 -11.41
C ALA A 57 10.91 -9.16 -10.06
N LEU A 58 11.96 -9.00 -9.23
CA LEU A 58 11.85 -8.34 -7.93
C LEU A 58 11.47 -6.86 -8.07
N ILE A 59 12.06 -6.15 -9.05
CA ILE A 59 11.69 -4.75 -9.34
C ILE A 59 10.21 -4.67 -9.77
N ALA A 60 9.76 -5.57 -10.64
CA ALA A 60 8.37 -5.60 -11.09
C ALA A 60 7.39 -5.86 -9.92
N ILE A 61 7.73 -6.81 -9.04
CA ILE A 61 6.92 -7.11 -7.83
C ILE A 61 6.89 -5.89 -6.89
N ALA A 62 8.02 -5.22 -6.68
CA ALA A 62 8.09 -4.01 -5.84
C ALA A 62 7.20 -2.89 -6.40
N MET A 63 7.26 -2.64 -7.71
CA MET A 63 6.41 -1.66 -8.39
C MET A 63 4.91 -1.99 -8.28
N ALA A 64 4.55 -3.27 -8.45
CA ALA A 64 3.17 -3.72 -8.30
C ALA A 64 2.64 -3.51 -6.88
N LYS A 65 3.45 -3.80 -5.84
CA LYS A 65 3.11 -3.51 -4.44
C LYS A 65 2.87 -2.01 -4.21
N ALA A 66 3.79 -1.17 -4.69
CA ALA A 66 3.66 0.29 -4.56
C ALA A 66 2.37 0.80 -5.23
N ALA A 67 2.03 0.28 -6.42
CA ALA A 67 0.79 0.61 -7.11
C ALA A 67 -0.47 0.16 -6.34
N LEU A 68 -0.47 -1.05 -5.77
CA LEU A 68 -1.57 -1.52 -4.93
C LEU A 68 -1.76 -0.63 -3.70
N ILE A 69 -0.67 -0.26 -3.02
CA ILE A 69 -0.71 0.63 -1.86
C ILE A 69 -1.28 1.99 -2.25
N ALA A 70 -0.77 2.59 -3.32
CA ALA A 70 -1.23 3.89 -3.80
C ALA A 70 -2.72 3.88 -4.18
N LEU A 71 -3.19 2.82 -4.85
CA LEU A 71 -4.55 2.76 -5.36
C LEU A 71 -5.59 2.40 -4.29
N PHE A 72 -5.27 1.43 -3.42
CA PHE A 72 -6.22 0.88 -2.45
C PHE A 72 -6.04 1.44 -1.05
N TYR A 73 -4.83 1.58 -0.52
CA TYR A 73 -4.63 2.02 0.86
C TYR A 73 -4.57 3.53 1.00
N MET A 74 -3.95 4.22 0.03
CA MET A 74 -3.84 5.68 0.05
C MET A 74 -5.02 6.40 -0.61
N HIS A 75 -6.07 5.68 -1.03
CA HIS A 75 -7.29 6.24 -1.62
C HIS A 75 -7.08 7.21 -2.80
N LEU A 76 -5.89 7.19 -3.40
CA LEU A 76 -5.47 8.19 -4.37
C LEU A 76 -6.31 8.15 -5.66
N ARG A 77 -7.04 7.06 -5.87
CA ARG A 77 -8.02 6.90 -6.95
C ARG A 77 -9.16 7.93 -6.87
N TYR A 78 -9.55 8.37 -5.66
CA TYR A 78 -10.73 9.22 -5.44
C TYR A 78 -10.40 10.62 -4.89
N GLU A 79 -9.14 10.93 -4.61
CA GLU A 79 -8.72 12.20 -4.01
C GLU A 79 -8.18 13.27 -4.99
N THR A 80 -8.16 14.52 -4.50
CA THR A 80 -7.69 15.71 -5.20
C THR A 80 -6.19 15.67 -5.51
N ARG A 81 -5.77 16.38 -6.58
CA ARG A 81 -4.38 16.36 -7.08
C ARG A 81 -3.34 16.79 -6.03
N ILE A 82 -3.74 17.64 -5.07
CA ILE A 82 -2.86 18.14 -4.00
C ILE A 82 -2.44 17.01 -3.06
N LEU A 83 -3.36 16.13 -2.68
CA LEU A 83 -3.06 14.99 -1.80
C LEU A 83 -2.14 13.97 -2.49
N LYS A 84 -2.25 13.85 -3.82
CA LYS A 84 -1.31 13.05 -4.63
C LYS A 84 0.12 13.58 -4.57
N LEU A 85 0.29 14.90 -4.60
CA LEU A 85 1.61 15.55 -4.50
C LEU A 85 2.26 15.33 -3.13
N THR A 86 1.47 15.38 -2.05
CA THR A 86 1.99 15.16 -0.69
C THR A 86 2.45 13.72 -0.47
N VAL A 87 1.80 12.74 -1.10
CA VAL A 87 2.22 11.32 -1.07
C VAL A 87 3.41 11.06 -1.97
N LEU A 88 3.53 11.78 -3.10
CA LEU A 88 4.63 11.61 -4.03
C LEU A 88 5.98 12.01 -3.42
N GLY A 89 6.01 13.05 -2.58
CA GLY A 89 7.22 13.49 -1.86
C GLY A 89 7.94 12.38 -1.09
N PRO A 90 7.31 11.73 -0.09
CA PRO A 90 7.91 10.64 0.66
C PRO A 90 8.14 9.36 -0.17
N LEU A 91 7.48 9.22 -1.33
CA LEU A 91 7.73 8.10 -2.24
C LEU A 91 8.97 8.31 -3.11
N VAL A 92 9.18 9.53 -3.62
CA VAL A 92 10.29 9.87 -4.53
C VAL A 92 11.59 10.12 -3.77
N ALA A 93 11.53 10.76 -2.59
CA ALA A 93 12.71 11.10 -1.81
C ALA A 93 13.66 9.90 -1.54
N PRO A 94 13.19 8.75 -1.01
CA PRO A 94 14.08 7.60 -0.78
C PRO A 94 14.56 6.97 -2.09
N ALA A 95 13.77 6.99 -3.16
CA ALA A 95 14.19 6.46 -4.46
C ALA A 95 15.34 7.28 -5.07
N VAL A 96 15.24 8.60 -5.01
CA VAL A 96 16.31 9.51 -5.44
C VAL A 96 17.54 9.35 -4.56
N TYR A 97 17.36 9.31 -3.24
CA TYR A 97 18.46 9.13 -2.31
C TYR A 97 19.20 7.80 -2.53
N GLY A 98 18.47 6.71 -2.74
CA GLY A 98 19.05 5.40 -3.07
C GLY A 98 19.84 5.41 -4.38
N LEU A 99 19.32 6.09 -5.41
CA LEU A 99 20.02 6.25 -6.69
C LEU A 99 21.31 7.07 -6.53
N LEU A 100 21.27 8.16 -5.75
CA LEU A 100 22.45 8.96 -5.46
C LEU A 100 23.51 8.16 -4.71
N LEU A 101 23.11 7.36 -3.71
CA LEU A 101 24.01 6.47 -2.98
C LEU A 101 24.65 5.40 -3.88
N MET A 102 23.88 4.83 -4.81
CA MET A 102 24.40 3.87 -5.78
C MET A 102 25.42 4.52 -6.72
N LEU A 103 25.11 5.72 -7.21
CA LEU A 103 26.00 6.46 -8.12
C LEU A 103 27.30 6.87 -7.42
N ASP A 104 27.19 7.36 -6.19
CA ASP A 104 28.32 7.70 -5.35
C ASP A 104 29.17 6.47 -4.98
N SER A 105 28.54 5.34 -4.63
CA SER A 105 29.27 4.09 -4.39
C SER A 105 30.01 3.60 -5.65
N ALA A 106 29.38 3.72 -6.82
CA ALA A 106 30.00 3.37 -8.10
C ALA A 106 31.19 4.28 -8.43
N ALA A 107 31.06 5.59 -8.19
CA ALA A 107 32.13 6.57 -8.39
C ALA A 107 33.34 6.32 -7.47
N ARG A 108 33.10 5.84 -6.23
CA ARG A 108 34.18 5.48 -5.29
C ARG A 108 34.88 4.16 -5.61
N HIS A 109 34.24 3.25 -6.36
CA HIS A 109 34.80 1.95 -6.72
C HIS A 109 35.49 1.94 -8.10
N MET A 110 35.45 3.04 -8.85
CA MET A 110 36.28 3.23 -10.04
C MET A 110 37.61 3.91 -9.61
N PRO A 111 38.77 3.26 -9.82
CA PRO A 111 40.09 3.83 -9.48
C PRO A 111 40.47 5.03 -10.34
#